data_AF-A0A7Z1R190-F1
#
_entry.id   AF-A0A7Z1R190-F1
#
_cell.length_a   1.000
_cell.length_b   1.000
_cell.length_c   1.000
_cell.angle_alpha   90.00
_cell.angle_beta   90.00
_cell.angle_gamma   90.00
#
_symmetry.space_group_name_H-M   'P 1'
#
loop_
_entity.id
_entity.type
_entity.pdbx_description
1 polymer ?
#
loop_
_entity_poly.entity_id
_entity_poly.type
_entity_poly.pdbx_seq_one_letter_code
_entity_poly.pdbx_strand_id
1 'polypeptide(L)'
;MSPHQHRYHPLRRPRQRLRPRDHRGDAIGNAYGEWFQEARLKVLERDGYRCRTCWATEDLEVHHPHYGDEEELRWEDLVTLCKVCHEAITDSIRERRYAGRE
;
A
#
# COMPACT_ATOMS: atom_id res chain seq x y z
N MET A 1 25.91 -36.86 15.30
CA MET A 1 24.59 -37.20 14.72
C MET A 1 23.83 -35.90 14.53
N SER A 2 23.76 -35.38 13.30
CA SER A 2 22.83 -34.29 12.96
C SER A 2 21.39 -34.76 13.22
N PRO A 3 20.46 -33.82 13.44
CA PRO A 3 19.50 -33.65 12.37
C PRO A 3 19.08 -32.20 12.06
N HIS A 4 18.95 -31.97 10.76
CA HIS A 4 17.91 -31.18 10.10
C HIS A 4 17.90 -29.65 10.19
N GLN A 5 18.57 -29.09 9.17
CA GLN A 5 18.05 -28.03 8.30
C GLN A 5 16.54 -28.21 7.95
N HIS A 6 15.90 -27.10 7.51
CA HIS A 6 14.52 -26.91 7.00
C HIS A 6 13.51 -26.45 8.08
N ARG A 7 12.74 -25.37 7.92
CA ARG A 7 12.17 -24.77 6.69
C ARG A 7 11.70 -23.34 7.00
N TYR A 8 12.13 -22.35 6.23
CA TYR A 8 11.25 -21.23 5.91
C TYR A 8 9.99 -21.83 5.27
N HIS A 9 8.84 -21.65 5.92
CA HIS A 9 7.55 -21.76 5.25
C HIS A 9 6.77 -20.49 5.57
N PRO A 10 6.83 -19.45 4.72
CA PRO A 10 5.84 -18.40 4.80
C PRO A 10 4.50 -19.10 4.58
N LEU A 11 3.61 -19.02 5.57
CA LEU A 11 2.25 -19.51 5.44
C LEU A 11 1.59 -18.72 4.31
N ARG A 12 1.71 -19.27 3.10
CA ARG A 12 0.88 -18.96 1.95
C ARG A 12 -0.55 -19.23 2.38
N ARG A 13 -1.24 -18.18 2.83
CA ARG A 13 -2.68 -18.28 3.03
C ARG A 13 -3.34 -18.62 1.69
N PRO A 14 -4.32 -19.53 1.67
CA PRO A 14 -5.03 -19.85 0.45
C PRO A 14 -5.71 -18.58 -0.04
N ARG A 15 -5.59 -18.31 -1.35
CA ARG A 15 -6.35 -17.29 -2.08
C ARG A 15 -7.84 -17.63 -1.95
N GLN A 16 -8.47 -17.26 -0.85
CA GLN A 16 -9.88 -17.53 -0.65
C GLN A 16 -10.71 -16.36 -1.16
N ARG A 17 -11.29 -16.63 -2.32
CA ARG A 17 -12.41 -15.96 -2.99
C ARG A 17 -12.13 -14.52 -3.39
N LEU A 18 -11.39 -14.40 -4.49
CA LEU A 18 -11.69 -13.37 -5.49
C LEU A 18 -13.19 -13.49 -5.77
N ARG A 19 -13.96 -12.50 -5.32
CA ARG A 19 -15.35 -12.33 -5.78
C ARG A 19 -15.31 -12.30 -7.32
N PRO A 20 -16.29 -12.89 -8.02
CA PRO A 20 -16.33 -12.81 -9.47
C PRO A 20 -16.20 -11.34 -9.85
N ARG A 21 -15.15 -11.00 -10.59
CA ARG A 21 -15.07 -9.71 -11.25
C ARG A 21 -16.15 -9.76 -12.32
N ASP A 22 -17.33 -9.27 -11.96
CA ASP A 22 -18.39 -9.00 -12.91
C ASP A 22 -17.86 -7.87 -13.81
N HIS A 23 -17.27 -8.23 -14.95
CA HIS A 23 -16.69 -7.31 -15.92
C HIS A 23 -17.79 -6.59 -16.73
N ARG A 24 -18.80 -6.02 -16.06
CA ARG A 24 -19.76 -5.12 -16.69
C ARG A 24 -19.25 -3.68 -16.58
N GLY A 25 -18.20 -3.41 -17.35
CA GLY A 25 -17.68 -2.08 -17.73
C GLY A 25 -18.08 -0.90 -16.85
N ASP A 26 -17.32 -0.65 -15.79
CA ASP A 26 -17.56 0.47 -14.87
C ASP A 26 -16.71 1.68 -15.26
N ALA A 27 -17.34 2.75 -15.75
CA ALA A 27 -16.72 4.07 -15.95
C ALA A 27 -16.06 4.64 -14.68
N ILE A 28 -16.38 4.06 -13.51
CA ILE A 28 -15.85 4.40 -12.19
C ILE A 28 -14.36 4.04 -12.06
N GLY A 29 -13.91 2.95 -12.68
CA GLY A 29 -12.51 2.52 -12.61
C GLY A 29 -11.55 3.46 -13.33
N ASN A 30 -12.02 4.14 -14.38
CA ASN A 30 -11.21 5.11 -15.13
C ASN A 30 -11.09 6.44 -14.36
N ALA A 31 -12.21 6.95 -13.84
CA ALA A 31 -12.24 8.19 -13.06
C ALA A 31 -11.38 8.10 -11.77
N TYR A 32 -11.38 6.96 -11.09
CA TYR A 32 -10.51 6.71 -9.94
C TYR A 32 -9.03 6.73 -10.32
N GLY A 33 -8.69 6.16 -11.48
CA GLY A 33 -7.33 6.17 -12.01
C GLY A 33 -6.83 7.58 -12.35
N GLU A 34 -7.67 8.39 -13.02
CA GLU A 34 -7.33 9.77 -13.38
C GLU A 34 -7.12 10.65 -12.15
N TRP A 35 -8.05 10.62 -11.18
CA TRP A 35 -7.91 11.35 -9.92
C TRP A 35 -6.63 10.95 -9.17
N PHE A 36 -6.30 9.67 -9.14
CA PHE A 36 -5.11 9.17 -8.45
C PHE A 36 -3.82 9.68 -9.10
N GLN A 37 -3.76 9.76 -10.43
CA GLN A 37 -2.58 10.31 -11.10
C GLN A 37 -2.39 11.80 -10.76
N GLU A 38 -3.46 12.58 -10.73
CA GLU A 38 -3.41 13.98 -10.33
C GLU A 38 -3.01 14.16 -8.86
N ALA A 39 -3.61 13.38 -7.97
CA ALA A 39 -3.28 13.38 -6.53
C ALA A 39 -1.81 12.98 -6.31
N ARG A 40 -1.32 11.96 -7.02
CA ARG A 40 0.07 11.51 -6.95
C ARG A 40 1.05 12.62 -7.30
N LEU A 41 0.79 13.38 -8.37
CA LEU A 41 1.66 14.48 -8.78
C LEU A 41 1.68 15.61 -7.74
N LYS A 42 0.51 16.00 -7.22
CA LYS A 42 0.39 17.03 -6.17
C LYS A 42 1.16 16.64 -4.90
N VAL A 43 1.09 15.38 -4.50
CA VAL A 43 1.76 14.87 -3.31
C VAL A 43 3.28 14.82 -3.49
N LEU A 44 3.75 14.37 -4.66
CA LEU A 44 5.18 14.39 -4.98
C LEU A 44 5.74 15.80 -5.01
N GLU A 45 5.02 16.76 -5.59
CA GLU A 45 5.41 18.17 -5.62
C GLU A 45 5.45 18.77 -4.21
N ARG A 46 4.39 18.56 -3.40
CA ARG A 46 4.31 18.98 -1.99
C ARG A 46 5.49 18.45 -1.18
N ASP A 47 5.85 17.19 -1.41
CA ASP A 47 6.91 16.50 -0.67
C ASP A 47 8.32 16.78 -1.24
N GLY A 48 8.42 17.57 -2.31
CA GLY A 48 9.68 17.96 -2.93
C GLY A 48 10.41 16.82 -3.61
N TYR A 49 9.66 15.84 -4.15
CA TYR A 49 10.18 14.63 -4.77
C TYR A 49 11.17 13.88 -3.88
N ARG A 50 10.83 13.77 -2.59
CA ARG A 50 11.64 13.11 -1.57
C ARG A 50 10.76 12.28 -0.65
N CYS A 51 11.31 11.17 -0.18
CA CYS A 51 10.71 10.40 0.89
C CYS A 51 10.57 11.29 2.14
N ARG A 52 9.36 11.37 2.69
CA ARG A 52 9.07 12.15 3.90
C ARG A 52 9.62 11.55 5.19
N THR A 53 10.14 10.32 5.14
CA THR A 53 10.72 9.62 6.29
C THR A 53 12.25 9.65 6.27
N CYS A 54 12.87 9.29 5.14
CA CYS A 54 14.33 9.14 5.05
C CYS A 54 15.00 10.09 4.04
N TRP A 55 14.24 10.97 3.39
CA TRP A 55 14.73 11.96 2.41
C TRP A 55 15.35 11.39 1.13
N ALA A 56 15.30 10.07 0.91
CA ALA A 56 15.69 9.47 -0.36
C ALA A 56 14.90 10.08 -1.52
N THR A 57 15.56 10.22 -2.68
CA THR A 57 14.97 10.75 -3.92
C THR A 57 14.67 9.67 -4.95
N GLU A 58 15.03 8.43 -4.66
CA GLU A 58 14.91 7.27 -5.56
C GLU A 58 13.76 6.36 -5.13
N ASP A 59 13.20 5.62 -6.10
CA ASP A 59 12.14 4.63 -5.90
C ASP A 59 10.95 5.16 -5.07
N LEU A 60 10.44 6.33 -5.45
CA LEU A 60 9.36 7.02 -4.74
C LEU A 60 7.98 6.49 -5.11
N GLU A 61 7.24 6.10 -4.08
CA GLU A 61 5.87 5.63 -4.11
C GLU A 61 4.99 6.52 -3.23
N VAL A 62 3.71 6.64 -3.60
CA VAL A 62 2.73 7.36 -2.79
C VAL A 62 1.96 6.36 -1.94
N HIS A 63 2.20 6.42 -0.63
CA HIS A 63 1.56 5.54 0.33
C HIS A 63 0.11 5.97 0.55
N HIS A 64 -0.79 4.98 0.53
CA HIS A 64 -2.20 5.14 0.92
C HIS A 64 -2.39 4.52 2.31
N PRO A 65 -2.36 5.31 3.39
CA PRO A 65 -2.44 4.77 4.76
C PRO A 65 -3.82 4.18 5.08
N HIS A 66 -4.88 4.69 4.44
CA HIS A 66 -6.26 4.23 4.63
C HIS A 66 -6.81 3.64 3.33
N TYR A 67 -7.32 2.41 3.43
CA TYR A 67 -8.14 1.74 2.40
C TYR A 67 -9.59 1.63 2.90
N GLY A 68 -10.05 2.66 3.63
CA GLY A 68 -11.39 2.77 4.21
C GLY A 68 -12.38 3.42 3.24
N ASP A 69 -13.64 3.52 3.67
CA ASP A 69 -14.80 3.95 2.87
C ASP A 69 -14.53 5.20 2.00
N GLU A 70 -15.18 5.25 0.83
CA GLU A 70 -14.97 6.17 -0.28
C GLU A 70 -14.96 7.68 0.09
N GLU A 71 -15.48 8.05 1.25
CA GLU A 71 -15.59 9.44 1.71
C GLU A 71 -14.27 10.05 2.23
N GLU A 72 -13.26 9.23 2.55
CA GLU A 72 -12.03 9.66 3.23
C GLU A 72 -10.78 9.61 2.33
N LEU A 73 -10.98 9.57 1.01
CA LEU A 73 -9.89 9.68 0.03
C LEU A 73 -9.54 11.16 -0.21
N ARG A 74 -8.78 11.73 0.73
CA ARG A 74 -8.20 13.07 0.61
C ARG A 74 -6.75 12.93 0.14
N TRP A 75 -6.36 13.70 -0.88
CA TRP A 75 -4.98 13.67 -1.38
C TRP A 75 -3.99 14.16 -0.30
N GLU A 76 -4.50 14.90 0.69
CA GLU A 76 -3.78 15.36 1.86
C GLU A 76 -3.26 14.20 2.74
N ASP A 77 -3.97 13.07 2.78
CA ASP A 77 -3.59 11.89 3.57
C ASP A 77 -2.52 11.03 2.90
N LEU A 78 -2.19 11.33 1.65
CA LEU A 78 -1.16 10.64 0.91
C LEU A 78 0.23 11.15 1.30
N VAL A 79 1.22 10.26 1.29
CA VAL A 79 2.60 10.60 1.64
C VAL A 79 3.58 9.96 0.67
N THR A 80 4.57 10.74 0.23
CA THR A 80 5.67 10.24 -0.59
C THR A 80 6.67 9.48 0.27
N LEU A 81 6.87 8.20 -0.03
CA LEU A 81 7.84 7.33 0.61
C LEU A 81 8.75 6.68 -0.43
N CYS A 82 10.00 6.39 -0.09
CA CYS A 82 10.76 5.44 -0.89
C CYS A 82 10.23 4.04 -0.61
N LYS A 83 10.47 3.10 -1.54
CA LYS A 83 10.04 1.71 -1.43
C LYS A 83 10.35 1.07 -0.08
N VAL A 84 11.56 1.27 0.46
CA VAL A 84 11.98 0.70 1.75
C VAL A 84 11.12 1.23 2.91
N CYS A 85 10.89 2.54 2.96
CA CYS A 85 10.03 3.14 3.98
C CYS A 85 8.57 2.76 3.78
N HIS A 86 8.13 2.62 2.53
CA HIS A 86 6.79 2.19 2.18
C HIS A 86 6.49 0.78 2.70
N GLU A 87 7.40 -0.16 2.49
CA GLU A 87 7.29 -1.53 3.01
C GLU A 87 7.27 -1.56 4.54
N ALA A 88 8.22 -0.86 5.19
CA ALA A 88 8.30 -0.81 6.66
C ALA A 88 7.03 -0.24 7.31
N ILE A 89 6.47 0.85 6.76
CA ILE A 89 5.25 1.46 7.28
C ILE A 89 4.04 0.55 7.03
N THR A 90 3.96 -0.07 5.84
CA THR A 90 2.90 -1.02 5.52
C THR A 90 2.89 -2.21 6.48
N ASP A 91 4.06 -2.75 6.79
CA ASP A 91 4.19 -3.85 7.74
C ASP A 91 3.82 -3.43 9.15
N SER A 92 4.25 -2.24 9.61
CA SER A 92 3.84 -1.70 10.91
C SER A 92 2.31 -1.52 11.03
N ILE A 93 1.66 -1.01 9.98
CA ILE A 93 0.20 -0.86 9.95
C ILE A 93 -0.48 -2.23 10.01
N ARG A 94 0.02 -3.22 9.26
CA ARG A 94 -0.50 -4.58 9.25
C ARG A 94 -0.37 -5.21 10.63
N GLU A 95 0.82 -5.18 11.22
CA GLU A 95 1.07 -5.71 12.57
C GLU A 95 0.05 -5.17 13.57
N ARG A 96 -0.15 -3.84 13.64
CA ARG A 96 -1.15 -3.22 14.52
C ARG A 96 -2.58 -3.72 14.28
N ARG A 97 -2.97 -3.95 13.01
CA ARG A 97 -4.31 -4.47 12.66
C ARG A 97 -4.52 -5.95 13.01
N TYR A 98 -3.44 -6.70 13.25
CA TYR A 98 -3.51 -8.14 13.57
C TYR A 98 -3.04 -8.46 15.00
N ALA A 99 -2.40 -7.53 15.71
CA ALA A 99 -1.84 -7.72 17.05
C ALA A 99 -2.87 -7.97 18.17
N GLY A 100 -4.18 -7.87 17.89
CA GLY A 100 -5.25 -8.10 18.87
C GLY A 100 -6.31 -9.11 18.43
N ARG A 101 -5.98 -10.00 17.49
CA ARG A 101 -6.86 -11.12 17.09
C ARG A 101 -6.33 -12.43 17.70
N GLU A 102 -6.54 -12.58 18.99
CA GLU A 102 -6.38 -13.83 19.75
C GLU A 102 -7.68 -14.19 20.46
#